data_AF-A0A3N4IKR1-F1
#
_entry.id   AF-A0A3N4IKR1-F1
#
_cell.length_a   1.000
_cell.length_b   1.000
_cell.length_c   1.000
_cell.angle_alpha   90.00
_cell.angle_beta   90.00
_cell.angle_gamma   90.00
#
_symmetry.space_group_name_H-M   'P 1'
#
loop_
_entity.id
_entity.type
_entity.pdbx_description
1 polymer ?
#
loop_
_entity_poly.entity_id
_entity_poly.type
_entity_poly.pdbx_seq_one_letter_code
_entity_poly.pdbx_strand_id
1 'polypeptide(L)'
;MTTAIADNWAQTRQKIRSLENQTEALFQTYAHLQNNPAPQPTPEETQTTTRLESLFDEREALNATLNRILDSQPNTSTTKLQNLLRHREILTEHRREYTRISSSIATARSRANLTQSVRNDISAYHSAQDGGRDRTAEIEEEEYMLGERGRLEDSLAQVDSVISRAYEVNDSLTQQRIMLNHVGRRIQSVAGRIPGINKLMEKINTRKRRDSVILAVLIAFCVLLIWWMR
;
A
#
# COMPACT_ATOMS: atom_id res chain seq x y z
N MET A 1 37.12 2.80 -13.18
CA MET A 1 35.91 2.48 -13.98
C MET A 1 34.94 1.54 -13.25
N THR A 2 35.41 0.53 -12.52
CA THR A 2 34.55 -0.43 -11.79
C THR A 2 33.72 0.19 -10.65
N THR A 3 34.24 1.21 -9.95
CA THR A 3 33.54 1.94 -8.89
C THR A 3 32.37 2.77 -9.41
N ALA A 4 32.56 3.54 -10.48
CA ALA A 4 31.49 4.34 -11.10
C ALA A 4 30.32 3.48 -11.63
N ILE A 5 30.59 2.28 -12.15
CA ILE A 5 29.55 1.36 -12.61
C ILE A 5 28.81 0.72 -11.42
N ALA A 6 29.52 0.44 -10.32
CA ALA A 6 28.90 -0.06 -9.09
C ALA A 6 27.99 1.00 -8.45
N ASP A 7 28.40 2.27 -8.46
CA ASP A 7 27.60 3.40 -7.98
C ASP A 7 26.36 3.61 -8.88
N ASN A 8 26.51 3.53 -10.20
CA ASN A 8 25.39 3.64 -11.14
C ASN A 8 24.35 2.51 -10.97
N TRP A 9 24.81 1.28 -10.77
CA TRP A 9 23.94 0.14 -10.47
C TRP A 9 23.16 0.35 -9.16
N ALA A 10 23.83 0.79 -8.11
CA ALA A 10 23.22 1.03 -6.81
C ALA A 10 22.16 2.15 -6.88
N GLN A 11 22.47 3.26 -7.56
CA GLN A 11 21.54 4.36 -7.78
C GLN A 11 20.30 3.93 -8.59
N THR A 12 20.50 3.22 -9.70
CA THR A 12 19.40 2.72 -10.53
C THR A 12 18.48 1.79 -9.74
N ARG A 13 19.06 0.87 -8.94
CA ARG A 13 18.29 -0.01 -8.07
C ARG A 13 17.53 0.75 -6.98
N GLN A 14 18.12 1.76 -6.38
CA GLN A 14 17.45 2.60 -5.40
C GLN A 14 16.26 3.33 -6.02
N LYS A 15 16.40 3.82 -7.26
CA LYS A 15 15.30 4.43 -8.01
C LYS A 15 14.17 3.43 -8.31
N ILE A 16 14.48 2.20 -8.72
CA ILE A 16 13.44 1.17 -8.93
C ILE A 16 12.68 0.90 -7.64
N ARG A 17 13.36 0.80 -6.50
CA ARG A 17 12.72 0.59 -5.19
C ARG A 17 11.82 1.75 -4.76
N SER A 18 12.20 2.99 -5.05
CA SER A 18 11.34 4.14 -4.74
C SER A 18 10.10 4.17 -5.63
N LEU A 19 10.21 3.77 -6.91
CA LEU A 19 9.07 3.63 -7.81
C LEU A 19 8.17 2.44 -7.43
N GLU A 20 8.75 1.34 -6.95
CA GLU A 20 8.01 0.21 -6.37
C GLU A 20 7.11 0.67 -5.21
N ASN A 21 7.67 1.41 -4.25
CA ASN A 21 6.91 1.93 -3.11
C ASN A 21 5.82 2.93 -3.54
N GLN A 22 6.09 3.76 -4.55
CA GLN A 22 5.08 4.66 -5.11
C GLN A 22 3.94 3.90 -5.79
N THR A 23 4.26 2.81 -6.50
CA THR A 23 3.25 1.95 -7.13
C THR A 23 2.35 1.33 -6.07
N GLU A 24 2.93 0.80 -4.99
CA GLU A 24 2.18 0.21 -3.88
C GLU A 24 1.25 1.24 -3.21
N ALA A 25 1.73 2.45 -2.96
CA ALA A 25 0.91 3.52 -2.39
C ALA A 25 -0.29 3.87 -3.28
N LEU A 26 -0.10 3.92 -4.61
CA LEU A 26 -1.19 4.17 -5.55
C LEU A 26 -2.17 2.99 -5.63
N PHE A 27 -1.72 1.74 -5.46
CA PHE A 27 -2.62 0.60 -5.37
C PHE A 27 -3.53 0.65 -4.16
N GLN A 28 -3.06 1.15 -3.02
CA GLN A 28 -3.94 1.36 -1.86
C GLN A 28 -5.05 2.36 -2.19
N THR A 29 -4.73 3.44 -2.91
CA THR A 29 -5.74 4.40 -3.38
C THR A 29 -6.69 3.78 -4.41
N TYR A 30 -6.16 2.98 -5.34
CA TYR A 30 -6.95 2.33 -6.38
C TYR A 30 -7.87 1.23 -5.81
N ALA A 31 -7.44 0.50 -4.80
CA ALA A 31 -8.26 -0.45 -4.04
C ALA A 31 -9.36 0.26 -3.24
N HIS A 32 -9.12 1.46 -2.72
CA HIS A 32 -10.19 2.27 -2.13
C HIS A 32 -11.28 2.63 -3.15
N LEU A 33 -10.91 2.95 -4.39
CA LEU A 33 -11.86 3.22 -5.48
C LEU A 33 -12.66 1.96 -5.89
N GLN A 34 -12.08 0.76 -5.72
CA GLN A 34 -12.79 -0.51 -5.94
C GLN A 34 -13.97 -0.71 -4.98
N ASN A 35 -13.86 -0.23 -3.74
CA ASN A 35 -14.90 -0.41 -2.73
C ASN A 35 -16.10 0.53 -2.89
N ASN A 36 -15.92 1.64 -3.63
CA ASN A 36 -16.98 2.60 -3.95
C ASN A 36 -16.90 3.02 -5.43
N PRO A 37 -17.29 2.12 -6.35
CA PRO A 37 -17.19 2.39 -7.77
C PRO A 37 -18.23 3.45 -8.18
N ALA A 38 -17.75 4.64 -8.54
CA ALA A 38 -18.62 5.65 -9.15
C ALA A 38 -19.18 5.15 -10.49
N PRO A 39 -20.42 5.53 -10.89
CA PRO A 39 -21.06 5.09 -12.14
C PRO A 39 -20.23 5.40 -13.40
N GLN A 40 -19.42 6.45 -13.33
CA GLN A 40 -18.46 6.85 -14.36
C GLN A 40 -17.04 6.94 -13.78
N PRO A 41 -16.00 6.78 -14.61
CA PRO A 41 -14.61 6.98 -14.19
C PRO A 41 -14.43 8.39 -13.62
N THR A 42 -13.97 8.48 -12.37
CA THR A 42 -13.70 9.79 -11.77
C THR A 42 -12.43 10.39 -12.39
N PRO A 43 -12.27 11.73 -12.42
CA PRO A 43 -11.03 12.35 -12.87
C PRO A 43 -9.83 11.88 -12.05
N GLU A 44 -10.03 11.62 -10.76
CA GLU A 44 -9.01 11.09 -9.85
C GLU A 44 -8.57 9.66 -10.21
N GLU A 45 -9.50 8.79 -10.61
CA GLU A 45 -9.18 7.44 -11.09
C GLU A 45 -8.40 7.49 -12.41
N THR A 46 -8.81 8.36 -13.33
CA THR A 46 -8.13 8.54 -14.62
C THR A 46 -6.71 9.05 -14.42
N GLN A 47 -6.52 9.99 -13.48
CA GLN A 47 -5.19 10.45 -13.10
C GLN A 47 -4.34 9.33 -12.47
N THR A 48 -4.95 8.52 -11.59
CA THR A 48 -4.27 7.43 -10.88
C THR A 48 -3.83 6.32 -11.84
N THR A 49 -4.70 5.90 -12.76
CA THR A 49 -4.43 4.90 -13.80
C THR A 49 -3.33 5.37 -14.75
N THR A 50 -3.43 6.59 -15.26
CA THR A 50 -2.37 7.21 -16.09
C THR A 50 -1.03 7.24 -15.36
N ARG A 51 -1.05 7.58 -14.06
CA ARG A 51 0.17 7.62 -13.25
C ARG A 51 0.76 6.22 -13.03
N LEU A 52 -0.07 5.21 -12.76
CA LEU A 52 0.36 3.82 -12.65
C LEU A 52 1.02 3.32 -13.94
N GLU A 53 0.40 3.61 -15.09
CA GLU A 53 0.95 3.25 -16.40
C GLU A 53 2.32 3.90 -16.64
N SER A 54 2.44 5.22 -16.37
CA SER A 54 3.72 5.92 -16.49
C SER A 54 4.83 5.35 -15.58
N LEU A 55 4.46 4.91 -14.36
CA LEU A 55 5.40 4.29 -13.43
C LEU A 55 5.85 2.90 -13.91
N PHE A 56 4.96 2.13 -14.53
CA PHE A 56 5.33 0.83 -15.10
C PHE A 56 6.32 1.00 -16.25
N ASP A 57 6.10 1.97 -17.12
CA ASP A 57 6.99 2.25 -18.25
C ASP A 57 8.37 2.73 -17.77
N GLU A 58 8.40 3.62 -16.77
CA GLU A 58 9.66 4.07 -16.18
C GLU A 58 10.42 2.91 -15.53
N ARG A 59 9.73 2.02 -14.80
CA ARG A 59 10.34 0.84 -14.17
C ARG A 59 10.85 -0.16 -15.21
N GLU A 60 10.14 -0.35 -16.32
CA GLU A 60 10.59 -1.18 -17.44
C GLU A 60 11.89 -0.62 -18.05
N ALA A 61 11.94 0.69 -18.30
CA ALA A 61 13.13 1.36 -18.81
C ALA A 61 14.33 1.23 -17.86
N LEU A 62 14.12 1.37 -16.55
CA LEU A 62 15.19 1.18 -15.55
C LEU A 62 15.64 -0.28 -15.46
N ASN A 63 14.74 -1.24 -15.56
CA ASN A 63 15.08 -2.67 -15.65
C ASN A 63 15.92 -2.97 -16.89
N ALA A 64 15.60 -2.37 -18.04
CA ALA A 64 16.40 -2.49 -19.26
C ALA A 64 17.80 -1.86 -19.07
N THR A 65 17.88 -0.72 -18.39
CA THR A 65 19.16 -0.08 -18.04
C THR A 65 20.02 -0.97 -17.14
N LEU A 66 19.43 -1.59 -16.11
CA LEU A 66 20.12 -2.58 -15.26
C LEU A 66 20.62 -3.76 -16.09
N ASN A 67 19.79 -4.30 -16.99
CA ASN A 67 20.21 -5.41 -17.87
C ASN A 67 21.42 -5.03 -18.71
N ARG A 68 21.42 -3.84 -19.34
CA ARG A 68 22.56 -3.35 -20.12
C ARG A 68 23.83 -3.17 -19.28
N ILE A 69 23.70 -2.67 -18.05
CA ILE A 69 24.84 -2.58 -17.12
C ILE A 69 25.39 -3.97 -16.84
N LEU A 70 24.53 -4.98 -16.67
CA LEU A 70 24.92 -6.36 -16.43
C LEU A 70 25.65 -6.98 -17.64
N ASP A 71 25.10 -6.78 -18.85
CA ASP A 71 25.66 -7.29 -20.11
C ASP A 71 27.04 -6.68 -20.41
N SER A 72 27.28 -5.44 -19.97
CA SER A 72 28.58 -4.76 -20.12
C SER A 72 29.68 -5.25 -19.17
N GLN A 73 29.37 -6.14 -18.21
CA GLN A 73 30.34 -6.69 -17.27
C GLN A 73 30.71 -8.14 -17.60
N PRO A 74 32.00 -8.46 -17.83
CA PRO A 74 32.43 -9.82 -18.18
C PRO A 74 32.25 -10.83 -17.02
N ASN A 75 32.23 -10.35 -15.77
CA ASN A 75 32.03 -11.17 -14.57
C ASN A 75 30.83 -10.64 -13.78
N THR A 76 29.62 -10.96 -14.24
CA THR A 76 28.39 -10.61 -13.55
C THR A 76 28.22 -11.46 -12.28
N SER A 77 28.01 -10.80 -11.14
CA SER A 77 27.72 -11.52 -9.90
C SER A 77 26.30 -12.11 -9.93
N THR A 78 26.16 -13.38 -9.53
CA THR A 78 24.86 -14.09 -9.41
C THR A 78 23.84 -13.27 -8.63
N THR A 79 24.29 -12.56 -7.59
CA THR A 79 23.45 -11.67 -6.79
C THR A 79 22.84 -10.54 -7.61
N LYS A 80 23.59 -9.86 -8.50
CA LYS A 80 23.05 -8.78 -9.33
C LYS A 80 21.99 -9.31 -10.31
N LEU A 81 22.23 -10.47 -10.90
CA LEU A 81 21.29 -11.15 -11.79
C LEU A 81 19.98 -11.53 -11.06
N GLN A 82 20.07 -12.10 -9.86
CA GLN A 82 18.89 -12.40 -9.03
C GLN A 82 18.11 -11.13 -8.65
N ASN A 83 18.79 -10.02 -8.36
CA ASN A 83 18.10 -8.75 -8.08
C ASN A 83 17.32 -8.24 -9.30
N LEU A 84 17.90 -8.31 -10.50
CA LEU A 84 17.22 -7.92 -11.72
C LEU A 84 15.98 -8.79 -11.98
N LEU A 85 16.13 -10.12 -11.86
CA LEU A 85 15.00 -11.05 -12.02
C LEU A 85 13.87 -10.71 -11.04
N ARG A 86 14.20 -10.45 -9.78
CA ARG A 86 13.23 -10.02 -8.77
C ARG A 86 12.51 -8.72 -9.15
N HIS A 87 13.23 -7.71 -9.65
CA HIS A 87 12.59 -6.46 -10.07
C HIS A 87 11.64 -6.65 -11.26
N ARG A 88 11.95 -7.58 -12.17
CA ARG A 88 11.05 -7.95 -13.27
C ARG A 88 9.81 -8.70 -12.77
N GLU A 89 10.00 -9.67 -11.87
CA GLU A 89 8.91 -10.43 -11.26
C GLU A 89 7.92 -9.49 -10.53
N ILE A 90 8.43 -8.58 -9.70
CA ILE A 90 7.59 -7.60 -8.99
C ILE A 90 6.85 -6.70 -9.99
N LEU A 91 7.49 -6.26 -11.08
CA LEU A 91 6.82 -5.46 -12.11
C LEU A 91 5.69 -6.24 -12.80
N THR A 92 5.93 -7.52 -13.14
CA THR A 92 4.90 -8.37 -13.75
C THR A 92 3.73 -8.63 -12.81
N GLU A 93 4.00 -8.82 -11.51
CA GLU A 93 2.97 -9.02 -10.50
C GLU A 93 2.13 -7.76 -10.34
N HIS A 94 2.76 -6.58 -10.23
CA HIS A 94 2.03 -5.32 -10.13
C HIS A 94 1.14 -5.07 -11.37
N ARG A 95 1.59 -5.43 -12.58
CA ARG A 95 0.74 -5.33 -13.78
C ARG A 95 -0.49 -6.24 -13.73
N ARG A 96 -0.33 -7.48 -13.25
CA ARG A 96 -1.45 -8.41 -13.08
C ARG A 96 -2.44 -7.87 -12.05
N GLU A 97 -1.94 -7.37 -10.92
CA GLU A 97 -2.77 -6.75 -9.88
C GLU A 97 -3.54 -5.55 -10.41
N TYR A 98 -2.90 -4.68 -11.21
CA TYR A 98 -3.56 -3.57 -11.88
C TYR A 98 -4.73 -4.04 -12.76
N THR A 99 -4.51 -5.03 -13.64
CA THR A 99 -5.56 -5.58 -14.50
C THR A 99 -6.69 -6.22 -13.69
N ARG A 100 -6.35 -6.92 -12.61
CA ARG A 100 -7.32 -7.54 -11.70
C ARG A 100 -8.22 -6.49 -11.04
N ILE A 101 -7.65 -5.44 -10.46
CA ILE A 101 -8.43 -4.37 -9.80
C ILE A 101 -9.26 -3.61 -10.84
N SER A 102 -8.67 -3.27 -11.99
CA SER A 102 -9.37 -2.57 -13.07
C SER A 102 -10.59 -3.35 -13.60
N SER A 103 -10.42 -4.65 -13.87
CA SER A 103 -11.54 -5.52 -14.29
C SER A 103 -12.61 -5.67 -13.22
N SER A 104 -12.22 -5.72 -11.94
CA SER A 104 -13.18 -5.73 -10.82
C SER A 104 -13.98 -4.43 -10.75
N ILE A 105 -13.34 -3.27 -10.91
CA ILE A 105 -14.02 -1.97 -10.93
C ILE A 105 -15.00 -1.91 -12.10
N ALA A 106 -14.57 -2.31 -13.30
CA ALA A 106 -15.43 -2.33 -14.49
C ALA A 106 -16.66 -3.23 -14.27
N THR A 107 -16.47 -4.43 -13.72
CA THR A 107 -17.58 -5.36 -13.42
C THR A 107 -18.53 -4.79 -12.37
N ALA A 108 -18.01 -4.17 -11.31
CA ALA A 108 -18.83 -3.55 -10.28
C ALA A 108 -19.65 -2.37 -10.83
N ARG A 109 -19.08 -1.57 -11.73
CA ARG A 109 -19.80 -0.51 -12.46
C ARG A 109 -20.90 -1.04 -13.35
N SER A 110 -20.62 -2.07 -14.16
CA SER A 110 -21.62 -2.69 -15.02
C SER A 110 -22.79 -3.21 -14.19
N ARG A 111 -22.52 -3.85 -13.04
CA ARG A 111 -23.57 -4.29 -12.10
C ARG A 111 -24.39 -3.11 -11.58
N ALA A 112 -23.74 -2.04 -11.11
CA ALA A 112 -24.42 -0.84 -10.60
C ALA A 112 -25.31 -0.17 -11.66
N ASN A 113 -24.83 -0.06 -12.90
CA ASN A 113 -25.58 0.54 -13.99
C ASN A 113 -26.80 -0.32 -14.39
N LEU A 114 -26.66 -1.65 -14.41
CA LEU A 114 -27.77 -2.56 -14.67
C LEU A 114 -28.84 -2.48 -13.57
N THR A 115 -28.44 -2.48 -12.29
CA THR A 115 -29.38 -2.36 -11.18
C THR A 115 -30.13 -1.02 -11.20
N GLN A 116 -29.46 0.07 -11.59
CA GLN A 116 -30.10 1.37 -11.72
C GLN A 116 -31.11 1.37 -12.87
N SER A 117 -30.77 0.79 -14.02
CA SER A 117 -31.68 0.68 -15.16
C SER A 117 -32.93 -0.13 -14.80
N VAL A 118 -32.76 -1.31 -14.19
CA VAL A 118 -33.87 -2.16 -13.77
C VAL A 118 -34.74 -1.45 -12.73
N ARG A 119 -34.15 -0.74 -11.76
CA ARG A 119 -34.91 0.02 -10.76
C ARG A 119 -35.72 1.14 -11.42
N ASN A 120 -35.16 1.83 -12.41
CA ASN A 120 -35.87 2.87 -13.16
C ASN A 120 -37.04 2.28 -13.96
N ASP A 121 -36.85 1.13 -14.63
CA ASP A 121 -37.90 0.45 -15.39
C ASP A 121 -39.03 -0.05 -14.49
N ILE A 122 -38.69 -0.62 -13.32
CA ILE A 122 -39.67 -1.03 -12.32
C ILE A 122 -40.45 0.19 -11.82
N SER A 123 -39.77 1.28 -11.48
CA SER A 123 -40.43 2.52 -11.02
C SER A 123 -41.34 3.12 -12.10
N ALA A 124 -40.91 3.09 -13.36
CA ALA A 124 -41.71 3.54 -14.50
C ALA A 124 -42.94 2.65 -14.73
N TYR A 125 -42.80 1.33 -14.58
CA TYR A 125 -43.93 0.39 -14.66
C TYR A 125 -44.93 0.60 -13.52
N HIS A 126 -44.45 0.75 -12.28
CA HIS A 126 -45.30 1.03 -11.12
C HIS A 126 -46.07 2.35 -11.28
N SER A 127 -45.38 3.43 -11.68
CA SER A 127 -46.03 4.73 -11.91
C SER A 127 -47.01 4.74 -13.10
N ALA A 128 -46.71 4.01 -14.18
CA ALA A 128 -47.64 3.82 -15.31
C ALA A 128 -48.87 2.98 -14.94
N GLN A 129 -48.71 2.01 -14.03
CA GLN A 129 -49.81 1.23 -13.47
C GLN A 129 -50.66 2.05 -12.48
N ASP A 130 -50.13 3.16 -11.96
CA ASP A 130 -50.82 4.03 -11.00
C ASP A 130 -51.68 5.15 -11.62
N GLY A 131 -51.33 5.60 -12.82
CA GLY A 131 -52.08 6.66 -13.52
C GLY A 131 -53.48 6.31 -14.06
N GLY A 132 -54.10 5.19 -13.65
CA GLY A 132 -55.37 4.73 -14.25
C GLY A 132 -56.35 3.99 -13.34
N ARG A 133 -56.08 3.86 -12.03
CA ARG A 133 -57.01 3.21 -11.09
C ARG A 133 -57.19 4.10 -9.86
N ASP A 134 -58.41 4.59 -9.69
CA ASP A 134 -58.95 5.09 -8.43
C ASP A 134 -58.74 4.00 -7.36
N ARG A 135 -57.72 4.15 -6.52
CA ARG A 135 -57.21 3.07 -5.66
C ARG A 135 -57.45 3.41 -4.20
N THR A 136 -58.22 2.53 -3.57
CA THR A 136 -58.66 2.55 -2.18
C THR A 136 -57.47 2.46 -1.21
N ALA A 137 -57.56 3.15 -0.06
CA ALA A 137 -56.55 3.27 1.00
C ALA A 137 -55.87 1.96 1.47
N GLU A 138 -56.46 0.79 1.19
CA GLU A 138 -55.91 -0.53 1.51
C GLU A 138 -54.69 -0.91 0.65
N ILE A 139 -54.61 -0.41 -0.59
CA ILE A 139 -53.48 -0.72 -1.50
C ILE A 139 -52.27 0.19 -1.23
N GLU A 140 -52.49 1.42 -0.74
CA GLU A 140 -51.39 2.30 -0.29
C GLU A 140 -50.68 1.71 0.94
N GLU A 141 -51.40 1.09 1.86
CA GLU A 141 -50.82 0.44 3.04
C GLU A 141 -50.02 -0.81 2.63
N GLU A 142 -50.55 -1.63 1.71
CA GLU A 142 -49.84 -2.80 1.20
C GLU A 142 -48.57 -2.41 0.42
N GLU A 143 -48.62 -1.36 -0.40
CA GLU A 143 -47.45 -0.85 -1.13
C GLU A 143 -46.41 -0.22 -0.19
N TYR A 144 -46.85 0.48 0.86
CA TYR A 144 -45.97 0.96 1.92
C TYR A 144 -45.27 -0.19 2.66
N MET A 145 -46.01 -1.24 3.03
CA MET A 145 -45.45 -2.43 3.70
C MET A 145 -44.49 -3.21 2.80
N LEU A 146 -44.75 -3.31 1.49
CA LEU A 146 -43.84 -3.92 0.52
C LEU A 146 -42.59 -3.07 0.31
N GLY A 147 -42.72 -1.75 0.25
CA GLY A 147 -41.60 -0.82 0.21
C GLY A 147 -40.72 -0.88 1.47
N GLU A 148 -41.33 -0.97 2.65
CA GLU A 148 -40.66 -1.18 3.94
C GLU A 148 -39.86 -2.49 3.92
N ARG A 149 -40.45 -3.59 3.42
CA ARG A 149 -39.75 -4.88 3.25
C ARG A 149 -38.56 -4.78 2.30
N GLY A 150 -38.72 -4.13 1.14
CA GLY A 150 -37.62 -3.94 0.20
C GLY A 150 -36.47 -3.13 0.80
N ARG A 151 -36.77 -2.09 1.59
CA ARG A 151 -35.77 -1.31 2.33
C ARG A 151 -35.07 -2.13 3.42
N LEU A 152 -35.80 -3.00 4.11
CA LEU A 152 -35.23 -3.92 5.10
C LEU A 152 -34.30 -4.94 4.43
N GLU A 153 -34.69 -5.51 3.27
CA GLU A 153 -33.86 -6.44 2.50
C GLU A 153 -32.58 -5.76 1.97
N ASP A 154 -32.70 -4.55 1.41
CA ASP A 154 -31.54 -3.74 0.98
C ASP A 154 -30.60 -3.45 2.17
N SER A 155 -31.17 -3.12 3.34
CA SER A 155 -30.39 -2.90 4.56
C SER A 155 -29.72 -4.19 5.05
N LEU A 156 -30.38 -5.34 4.93
CA LEU A 156 -29.84 -6.64 5.32
C LEU A 156 -28.66 -7.04 4.41
N ALA A 157 -28.82 -6.87 3.09
CA ALA A 157 -27.76 -7.10 2.12
C ALA A 157 -26.56 -6.18 2.34
N GLN A 158 -26.79 -4.91 2.73
CA GLN A 158 -25.73 -4.00 3.10
C GLN A 158 -24.99 -4.47 4.36
N VAL A 159 -25.70 -4.94 5.39
CA VAL A 159 -25.10 -5.51 6.60
C VAL A 159 -24.22 -6.73 6.27
N ASP A 160 -24.69 -7.63 5.42
CA ASP A 160 -23.91 -8.80 4.98
C ASP A 160 -22.61 -8.39 4.26
N SER A 161 -22.67 -7.33 3.44
CA SER A 161 -21.46 -6.79 2.80
C SER A 161 -20.45 -6.24 3.81
N VAL A 162 -20.93 -5.59 4.88
CA VAL A 162 -20.08 -5.08 5.97
C VAL A 162 -19.48 -6.23 6.77
N ILE A 163 -20.24 -7.30 7.01
CA ILE A 163 -19.75 -8.51 7.68
C ILE A 163 -18.63 -9.16 6.84
N SER A 164 -18.85 -9.34 5.53
CA SER A 164 -17.83 -9.88 4.63
C SER A 164 -16.55 -9.04 4.63
N ARG A 165 -16.69 -7.71 4.53
CA ARG A 165 -15.55 -6.79 4.61
C ARG A 165 -14.83 -6.85 5.97
N ALA A 166 -15.57 -7.02 7.08
CA ALA A 166 -14.98 -7.18 8.40
C ALA A 166 -14.15 -8.47 8.50
N TYR A 167 -14.60 -9.56 7.87
CA TYR A 167 -13.80 -10.80 7.78
C TYR A 167 -12.53 -10.61 6.94
N GLU A 168 -12.59 -9.91 5.80
CA GLU A 168 -11.40 -9.58 4.99
C GLU A 168 -10.40 -8.70 5.77
N VAL A 169 -10.89 -7.72 6.53
CA VAL A 169 -10.06 -6.88 7.40
C VAL A 169 -9.43 -7.73 8.52
N ASN A 170 -10.18 -8.65 9.13
CA ASN A 170 -9.64 -9.52 10.16
C ASN A 170 -8.53 -10.45 9.62
N ASP A 171 -8.73 -11.01 8.43
CA ASP A 171 -7.73 -11.86 7.78
C ASP A 171 -6.48 -11.02 7.40
N SER A 172 -6.66 -9.84 6.81
CA SER A 172 -5.53 -8.96 6.48
C SER A 172 -4.74 -8.51 7.72
N LEU A 173 -5.39 -8.21 8.85
CA LEU A 173 -4.72 -7.93 10.13
C LEU A 173 -3.96 -9.16 10.66
N THR A 174 -4.51 -10.35 10.47
CA THR A 174 -3.85 -11.61 10.83
C THR A 174 -2.61 -11.85 9.98
N GLN A 175 -2.70 -11.65 8.66
CA GLN A 175 -1.57 -11.71 7.74
C GLN A 175 -0.50 -10.65 8.06
N GLN A 176 -0.91 -9.42 8.37
CA GLN A 176 0.01 -8.36 8.83
C GLN A 176 0.72 -8.76 10.14
N ARG A 177 0.03 -9.38 11.10
CA ARG A 177 0.65 -9.89 12.33
C ARG A 177 1.68 -10.98 12.04
N ILE A 178 1.41 -11.88 11.10
CA ILE A 178 2.37 -12.90 10.65
C ILE A 178 3.59 -12.25 10.00
N MET A 179 3.39 -11.21 9.18
CA MET A 179 4.48 -10.42 8.58
C MET A 179 5.32 -9.71 9.64
N LEU A 180 4.72 -9.05 10.62
CA LEU A 180 5.43 -8.38 11.73
C LEU A 180 6.27 -9.38 12.54
N ASN A 181 5.75 -10.57 12.80
CA ASN A 181 6.51 -11.65 13.45
C ASN A 181 7.70 -12.12 12.59
N HIS A 182 7.57 -12.15 11.27
CA HIS A 182 8.69 -12.44 10.36
C HIS A 182 9.73 -11.31 10.34
N VAL A 183 9.29 -10.05 10.39
CA VAL A 183 10.18 -8.89 10.51
C VAL A 183 10.92 -8.91 11.84
N GLY A 184 10.23 -9.19 12.95
CA GLY A 184 10.84 -9.36 14.27
C GLY A 184 11.90 -10.46 14.29
N ARG A 185 11.59 -11.63 13.71
CA ARG A 185 12.56 -12.73 13.55
C ARG A 185 13.75 -12.34 12.66
N ARG A 186 13.54 -11.57 11.59
CA ARG A 186 14.62 -11.05 10.75
C ARG A 186 15.50 -10.03 11.48
N ILE A 187 14.90 -9.08 12.21
CA ILE A 187 15.64 -8.12 13.06
C ILE A 187 16.49 -8.87 14.08
N GLN A 188 15.92 -9.88 14.74
CA GLN A 188 16.65 -10.70 15.71
C GLN A 188 17.76 -11.53 15.04
N SER A 189 17.53 -12.04 13.83
CA SER A 189 18.56 -12.75 13.05
C SER A 189 19.67 -11.83 12.53
N VAL A 190 19.36 -10.57 12.20
CA VAL A 190 20.34 -9.54 11.80
C VAL A 190 21.13 -9.08 13.01
N ALA A 191 20.48 -8.89 14.17
CA ALA A 191 21.15 -8.65 15.44
C ALA A 191 22.10 -9.81 15.81
N GLY A 192 21.72 -11.06 15.51
CA GLY A 192 22.57 -12.23 15.70
C GLY A 192 23.70 -12.40 14.67
N ARG A 193 23.57 -11.83 13.46
CA ARG A 193 24.56 -11.93 12.36
C ARG A 193 25.50 -10.73 12.24
N ILE A 194 25.32 -9.68 13.04
CA ILE A 194 26.29 -8.58 13.18
C ILE A 194 27.06 -8.77 14.50
N PRO A 195 28.05 -9.68 14.57
CA PRO A 195 28.93 -9.75 15.73
C PRO A 195 29.72 -8.44 15.82
N GLY A 196 29.36 -7.57 16.76
CA GLY A 196 30.08 -6.32 17.00
C GLY A 196 29.23 -5.07 17.29
N ILE A 197 27.89 -5.11 17.16
CA ILE A 197 27.06 -3.95 17.57
C ILE A 197 27.24 -3.66 19.07
N ASN A 198 27.29 -4.68 19.93
CA ASN A 198 27.57 -4.49 21.36
C ASN A 198 28.94 -3.81 21.57
N LYS A 199 29.98 -4.18 20.81
CA LYS A 199 31.30 -3.53 20.90
C LYS A 199 31.32 -2.11 20.34
N LEU A 200 30.55 -1.81 19.29
CA LEU A 200 30.44 -0.46 18.72
C LEU A 200 29.64 0.46 19.64
N MET A 201 28.56 -0.05 20.23
CA MET A 201 27.72 0.68 21.19
C MET A 201 28.47 0.92 22.51
N GLU A 202 29.27 -0.04 22.98
CA GLU A 202 30.18 0.10 24.11
C GLU A 202 31.32 1.09 23.81
N LYS A 203 31.91 1.08 22.60
CA LYS A 203 32.91 2.09 22.18
C LYS A 203 32.34 3.51 22.10
N ILE A 204 31.08 3.67 21.70
CA ILE A 204 30.39 4.97 21.67
C ILE A 204 30.12 5.48 23.09
N ASN A 205 29.63 4.61 23.98
CA ASN A 205 29.34 5.00 25.36
C ASN A 205 30.61 5.30 26.17
N THR A 206 31.69 4.54 25.96
CA THR A 206 32.98 4.77 26.65
C THR A 206 33.64 6.09 26.24
N ARG A 207 33.50 6.54 24.98
CA ARG A 207 34.01 7.85 24.55
C ARG A 207 33.27 8.99 25.24
N LYS A 208 31.93 8.94 25.28
CA LYS A 208 31.10 9.94 25.94
C LYS A 208 31.35 10.00 27.46
N ARG A 209 31.58 8.85 28.10
CA ARG A 209 31.89 8.76 29.54
C ARG A 209 33.27 9.33 29.87
N ARG A 210 34.27 9.17 29.00
CA ARG A 210 35.61 9.79 29.18
C ARG A 210 35.53 11.31 29.12
N ASP A 211 34.81 11.87 28.15
CA ASP A 211 34.68 13.32 28.01
C ASP A 211 34.00 13.94 29.24
N SER A 212 32.94 13.30 29.78
CA SER A 212 32.29 13.76 31.02
C SER A 212 33.19 13.65 32.27
N VAL A 213 34.01 12.60 32.38
CA VAL A 213 34.96 12.45 33.50
C VAL A 213 36.05 13.51 33.43
N ILE A 214 36.60 13.78 32.24
CA ILE A 214 37.62 14.83 32.05
C ILE A 214 37.05 16.19 32.44
N LEU A 215 35.84 16.51 31.98
CA LEU A 215 35.16 17.77 32.33
C LEU A 215 34.92 17.89 33.84
N ALA A 216 34.45 16.82 34.49
CA ALA A 216 34.20 16.81 35.93
C ALA A 216 35.47 17.02 36.76
N VAL A 217 36.58 16.37 36.38
CA VAL A 217 37.89 16.54 37.03
C VAL A 217 38.41 17.97 36.87
N LEU A 218 38.24 18.56 35.68
CA LEU A 218 38.67 19.93 35.38
C LEU A 218 37.90 20.94 36.25
N ILE A 219 36.58 20.77 36.36
CA ILE A 219 35.74 21.59 37.23
C ILE A 219 36.15 21.44 38.70
N ALA A 220 36.33 20.21 39.19
CA ALA A 220 36.74 19.96 40.58
C ALA A 220 38.11 20.59 40.89
N PHE A 221 39.07 20.48 39.97
CA PHE A 221 40.39 21.09 40.10
C PHE A 221 40.32 22.62 40.15
N CYS A 222 39.53 23.24 39.26
CA CYS A 222 39.32 24.69 39.30
C CYS A 222 38.70 25.16 40.62
N VAL A 223 37.72 24.43 41.16
CA VAL A 223 37.10 24.75 42.45
C VAL A 223 38.10 24.64 43.60
N LEU A 224 38.94 23.61 43.62
CA LEU A 224 39.99 23.44 44.64
C LEU A 224 41.04 24.54 44.58
N LEU A 225 41.47 24.96 43.39
CA LEU A 225 42.41 26.07 43.24
C LEU A 225 41.83 27.39 43.72
N ILE A 226 40.56 27.67 43.42
CA ILE A 226 39.86 28.87 43.91
C ILE A 226 39.76 28.84 45.44
N TRP A 227 39.46 27.67 46.02
CA TRP A 227 39.39 27.51 47.48
C TRP A 227 40.75 27.65 48.15
N TRP A 228 41.84 27.22 47.51
CA TRP A 228 43.20 27.32 48.06
C TRP A 228 43.81 28.73 47.91
N MET A 229 43.42 29.48 46.87
CA MET A 229 43.86 30.87 46.67
C MET A 229 43.06 31.91 47.49
N ARG A 230 42.01 31.50 48.19
CA ARG A 230 41.15 32.39 48.98
C ARG A 230 41.34 32.17 50.47
#